data_AF-A0A925GRC3-F1
#
_entry.id   AF-A0A925GRC3-F1
#
_cell.length_a   1.000
_cell.length_b   1.000
_cell.length_c   1.000
_cell.angle_alpha   90.00
_cell.angle_beta   90.00
_cell.angle_gamma   90.00
#
_symmetry.space_group_name_H-M   'P 1'
#
loop_
_entity.id
_entity.type
_entity.pdbx_description
1 polymer ?
#
loop_
_entity_poly.entity_id
_entity_poly.type
_entity_poly.pdbx_seq_one_letter_code
_entity_poly.pdbx_strand_id
1 'polypeptide(L)'
;MFACGVIALTCTLLGDAEVIEQTLRLTPAENNRSGAAWLRDKQSVRAGFETEFQFQLTDQGGLGPGADGFAFVVQSIGDSAKGGWGASGGFGAGDGRGRGEGRGIPKSMAVFFDTHHNPEDKDPSDNYVVICNSGPKGKLRWPPARLGLNDDLPVRLKDGQVHTARIVYDPPVLSVFLDSDAAILKTVVDPALMSGPDGKAWVGFTASTGGGYENHDILSWSFRGTEVSSDLYDVSSRISYALAECIEGKNLCTPVKAIVQQTGPNEFHVVLPAHLEWGAEIPNPTGREVVVKDARGTICLDLKGEEPCTGPQGSALLMRTQKGRTSFSVNDRTFGNNQGFFEFDVQLQ
;
A
#
# COMPACT_ATOMS: atom_id res chain seq x y z
N MET A 1 -13.52 -7.76 -17.61
CA MET A 1 -12.29 -8.28 -18.25
C MET A 1 -11.86 -7.24 -19.26
N PHE A 2 -10.85 -6.41 -18.96
CA PHE A 2 -10.26 -5.50 -19.94
C PHE A 2 -8.93 -6.11 -20.36
N ALA A 3 -8.92 -6.75 -21.52
CA ALA A 3 -7.72 -7.20 -22.20
C ALA A 3 -7.46 -6.25 -23.37
N CYS A 4 -6.26 -5.65 -23.35
CA CYS A 4 -5.46 -5.09 -24.44
C CYS A 4 -6.17 -4.60 -25.72
N GLY A 5 -6.00 -3.31 -26.06
CA GLY A 5 -6.23 -2.84 -27.42
C GLY A 5 -6.22 -1.33 -27.63
N VAL A 6 -6.65 -0.52 -26.66
CA VAL A 6 -6.61 0.94 -26.81
C VAL A 6 -6.34 1.62 -25.47
N ILE A 7 -5.07 1.72 -25.06
CA ILE A 7 -4.67 2.49 -23.87
C ILE A 7 -5.16 3.96 -23.98
N ALA A 8 -5.32 4.48 -25.20
CA ALA A 8 -5.77 5.86 -25.46
C ALA A 8 -7.23 6.17 -25.10
N LEU A 9 -8.15 5.19 -25.09
CA LEU A 9 -9.59 5.47 -24.87
C LEU A 9 -10.04 5.33 -23.42
N THR A 10 -9.19 4.74 -22.56
CA THR A 10 -9.56 4.39 -21.18
C THR A 10 -8.80 5.18 -20.13
N CYS A 11 -7.82 6.00 -20.52
CA CYS A 11 -6.99 6.76 -19.61
C CYS A 11 -7.23 8.28 -19.68
N THR A 12 -7.06 8.95 -18.55
CA THR A 12 -6.80 10.39 -18.42
C THR A 12 -5.29 10.58 -18.40
N LEU A 13 -4.73 11.31 -19.38
CA LEU A 13 -3.29 11.56 -19.51
C LEU A 13 -2.95 12.96 -19.01
N LEU A 14 -1.83 13.09 -18.30
CA LEU A 14 -1.36 14.34 -17.70
C LEU A 14 0.13 14.55 -17.95
N GLY A 15 0.54 15.81 -18.07
CA GLY A 15 1.95 16.17 -18.25
C GLY A 15 2.46 15.74 -19.62
N ASP A 16 3.64 15.11 -19.65
CA ASP A 16 4.26 14.60 -20.88
C ASP A 16 3.68 13.23 -21.33
N ALA A 17 2.71 12.67 -20.60
CA ALA A 17 2.15 11.37 -20.95
C ALA A 17 1.31 11.43 -22.23
N GLU A 18 1.59 10.53 -23.17
CA GLU A 18 0.91 10.42 -24.45
C GLU A 18 0.76 8.96 -24.89
N VAL A 19 -0.13 8.72 -25.84
CA VAL A 19 -0.22 7.41 -26.50
C VAL A 19 0.33 7.53 -27.91
N ILE A 20 1.42 6.81 -28.16
CA ILE A 20 2.06 6.71 -29.47
C ILE A 20 1.70 5.33 -30.01
N GLU A 21 0.88 5.31 -31.07
CA GLU A 21 0.29 4.09 -31.63
C GLU A 21 -0.54 3.32 -30.58
N GLN A 22 0.03 2.28 -29.97
CA GLN A 22 -0.59 1.48 -28.91
C GLN A 22 0.19 1.50 -27.59
N THR A 23 1.28 2.26 -27.54
CA THR A 23 2.16 2.37 -26.37
C THR A 23 1.80 3.61 -25.58
N LEU A 24 1.64 3.46 -24.26
CA LEU A 24 1.54 4.58 -23.35
C LEU A 24 2.94 5.02 -22.95
N ARG A 25 3.37 6.15 -23.49
CA ARG A 25 4.61 6.81 -23.10
C ARG A 25 4.33 7.75 -21.95
N LEU A 26 4.91 7.50 -20.78
CA LEU A 26 4.73 8.34 -19.59
C LEU A 26 5.63 9.57 -19.63
N THR A 27 6.87 9.42 -20.12
CA THR A 27 7.74 10.54 -20.47
C THR A 27 8.61 10.20 -21.67
N PRO A 28 8.98 11.18 -22.51
CA PRO A 28 10.04 11.01 -23.47
C PRO A 28 11.42 11.01 -22.79
N ALA A 29 12.43 10.46 -23.48
CA ALA A 29 13.85 10.49 -23.13
C ALA A 29 14.45 11.91 -23.23
N GLU A 30 13.96 12.81 -22.38
CA GLU A 30 14.43 14.18 -22.25
C GLU A 30 14.53 14.56 -20.77
N ASN A 31 15.37 15.53 -20.44
CA ASN A 31 15.55 16.01 -19.06
C ASN A 31 14.27 16.64 -18.48
N ASN A 32 14.06 16.45 -17.18
CA ASN A 32 13.05 17.14 -16.37
C ASN A 32 11.59 16.99 -16.86
N ARG A 33 11.22 15.79 -17.29
CA ARG A 33 9.88 15.40 -17.74
C ARG A 33 9.10 14.75 -16.61
N SER A 34 7.79 14.84 -16.67
CA SER A 34 6.89 14.20 -15.69
C SER A 34 5.50 14.01 -16.28
N GLY A 35 5.07 12.76 -16.35
CA GLY A 35 3.76 12.38 -16.87
C GLY A 35 3.03 11.40 -15.96
N ALA A 36 1.72 11.36 -16.13
CA ALA A 36 0.84 10.43 -15.43
C ALA A 36 -0.31 9.98 -16.33
N ALA A 37 -0.80 8.76 -16.12
CA ALA A 37 -1.93 8.20 -16.82
C ALA A 37 -2.81 7.41 -15.85
N TRP A 38 -4.10 7.77 -15.76
CA TRP A 38 -5.06 7.16 -14.83
C TRP A 38 -6.18 6.48 -15.59
N LEU A 39 -6.65 5.29 -15.17
CA LEU A 39 -7.93 4.77 -15.65
C LEU A 39 -9.04 5.79 -15.36
N ARG A 40 -9.97 6.01 -16.29
CA ARG A 40 -11.05 7.00 -16.16
C ARG A 40 -12.09 6.70 -15.09
N ASP A 41 -12.21 5.43 -14.70
CA ASP A 41 -13.10 5.01 -13.64
C ASP A 41 -12.30 4.52 -12.44
N LYS A 42 -12.80 4.82 -11.24
CA LYS A 42 -12.22 4.25 -10.02
C LYS A 42 -12.37 2.74 -10.01
N GLN A 43 -11.32 2.06 -9.58
CA GLN A 43 -11.26 0.61 -9.45
C GLN A 43 -11.45 0.16 -8.01
N SER A 44 -12.06 -1.00 -7.82
CA SER A 44 -12.12 -1.68 -6.52
C SER A 44 -10.72 -2.16 -6.12
N VAL A 45 -10.22 -1.70 -4.96
CA VAL A 45 -8.86 -2.02 -4.50
C VAL A 45 -8.82 -2.57 -3.07
N ARG A 46 -9.84 -2.28 -2.26
CA ARG A 46 -9.85 -2.61 -0.83
C ARG A 46 -9.90 -4.11 -0.54
N ALA A 47 -10.62 -4.88 -1.35
CA ALA A 47 -10.84 -6.31 -1.15
C ALA A 47 -9.82 -7.19 -1.89
N GLY A 48 -8.75 -6.58 -2.41
CA GLY A 48 -7.77 -7.25 -3.24
C GLY A 48 -7.83 -6.80 -4.69
N PHE A 49 -6.70 -6.86 -5.35
CA PHE A 49 -6.59 -6.60 -6.78
C PHE A 49 -5.37 -7.30 -7.36
N GLU A 50 -5.38 -7.43 -8.68
CA GLU A 50 -4.24 -7.87 -9.47
C GLU A 50 -4.07 -6.91 -10.65
N THR A 51 -2.83 -6.50 -10.91
CA THR A 51 -2.47 -5.74 -12.10
C THR A 51 -1.25 -6.39 -12.75
N GLU A 52 -1.25 -6.42 -14.07
CA GLU A 52 -0.14 -6.93 -14.87
C GLU A 52 0.11 -5.97 -16.02
N PHE A 53 1.37 -5.67 -16.29
CA PHE A 53 1.77 -4.80 -17.38
C PHE A 53 3.13 -5.17 -17.92
N GLN A 54 3.33 -4.84 -19.20
CA GLN A 54 4.64 -4.88 -19.84
C GLN A 54 5.18 -3.47 -19.98
N PHE A 55 6.46 -3.30 -19.67
CA PHE A 55 7.15 -2.03 -19.81
C PHE A 55 8.47 -2.21 -20.56
N GLN A 56 8.94 -1.11 -21.15
CA GLN A 56 10.25 -1.02 -21.79
C GLN A 56 10.83 0.36 -21.52
N LEU A 57 12.10 0.41 -21.13
CA LEU A 57 12.84 1.66 -20.94
C LEU A 57 13.88 1.77 -22.04
N THR A 58 13.85 2.84 -22.84
CA THR A 58 14.77 3.01 -23.98
C THR A 58 15.39 4.41 -24.03
N ASP A 59 16.38 4.57 -24.90
CA ASP A 59 17.06 5.84 -25.17
C ASP A 59 17.66 6.48 -23.90
N GLN A 60 18.24 5.63 -23.04
CA GLN A 60 18.89 6.06 -21.81
C GLN A 60 19.97 7.10 -22.08
N GLY A 61 19.95 8.19 -21.32
CA GLY A 61 20.98 9.22 -21.40
C GLY A 61 21.06 10.09 -20.17
N GLY A 62 21.87 11.15 -20.27
CA GLY A 62 22.09 12.08 -19.17
C GLY A 62 22.88 11.48 -18.00
N LEU A 63 22.63 11.99 -16.79
CA LEU A 63 23.27 11.51 -15.57
C LEU A 63 22.79 10.10 -15.22
N GLY A 64 23.72 9.18 -14.90
CA GLY A 64 23.35 7.83 -14.44
C GLY A 64 22.88 6.89 -15.57
N PRO A 65 23.43 7.03 -16.78
CA PRO A 65 22.80 6.66 -18.08
C PRO A 65 21.37 6.09 -17.97
N GLY A 66 20.37 6.97 -17.88
CA GLY A 66 18.98 6.60 -17.60
C GLY A 66 18.55 6.95 -16.17
N ALA A 67 17.45 7.68 -16.05
CA ALA A 67 16.78 8.05 -14.80
C ALA A 67 15.37 8.61 -15.11
N ASP A 68 14.44 8.70 -14.15
CA ASP A 68 14.54 8.26 -12.75
C ASP A 68 13.64 7.03 -12.49
N GLY A 69 12.90 6.57 -13.49
CA GLY A 69 12.02 5.43 -13.41
C GLY A 69 10.53 5.80 -13.45
N PHE A 70 9.70 4.78 -13.22
CA PHE A 70 8.24 4.88 -13.27
C PHE A 70 7.57 4.10 -12.14
N ALA A 71 6.34 4.45 -11.81
CA ALA A 71 5.57 3.80 -10.75
C ALA A 71 4.17 3.39 -11.22
N PHE A 72 3.72 2.23 -10.74
CA PHE A 72 2.30 1.93 -10.64
C PHE A 72 1.73 2.57 -9.37
N VAL A 73 0.65 3.34 -9.49
CA VAL A 73 0.12 4.15 -8.39
C VAL A 73 -1.37 3.89 -8.17
N VAL A 74 -1.74 3.74 -6.90
CA VAL A 74 -3.12 3.72 -6.43
C VAL A 74 -3.35 4.94 -5.55
N GLN A 75 -4.35 5.77 -5.85
CA GLN A 75 -4.61 7.02 -5.13
C GLN A 75 -6.09 7.41 -5.06
N SER A 76 -6.44 8.19 -4.04
CA SER A 76 -7.85 8.53 -3.74
C SER A 76 -8.23 10.00 -3.97
N ILE A 77 -7.37 10.81 -4.59
CA ILE A 77 -7.56 12.27 -4.68
C ILE A 77 -8.17 12.77 -5.98
N GLY A 78 -7.99 12.09 -7.11
CA GLY A 78 -8.56 12.52 -8.40
C GLY A 78 -7.69 12.17 -9.60
N ASP A 79 -8.29 12.05 -10.77
CA ASP A 79 -7.63 11.74 -12.04
C ASP A 79 -6.80 12.89 -12.64
N SER A 80 -6.80 14.05 -12.01
CA SER A 80 -5.89 15.16 -12.31
C SER A 80 -4.61 15.13 -11.45
N ALA A 81 -4.38 14.06 -10.68
CA ALA A 81 -3.24 13.95 -9.78
C ALA A 81 -1.93 13.74 -10.54
N LYS A 82 -0.93 14.56 -10.22
CA LYS A 82 0.45 14.44 -10.74
C LYS A 82 1.43 14.87 -9.67
N GLY A 83 2.44 14.04 -9.42
CA GLY A 83 3.51 14.33 -8.47
C GLY A 83 4.68 15.09 -9.10
N GLY A 84 5.82 14.98 -8.43
CA GLY A 84 7.07 15.63 -8.77
C GLY A 84 7.74 15.14 -10.04
N TRP A 85 8.98 15.58 -10.25
CA TRP A 85 9.88 15.04 -11.28
C TRP A 85 11.16 14.50 -10.64
N GLY A 86 12.12 14.04 -11.44
CA GLY A 86 13.37 13.48 -10.92
C GLY A 86 13.11 12.23 -10.08
N ALA A 87 13.85 12.10 -8.97
CA ALA A 87 13.71 11.01 -8.01
C ALA A 87 12.28 10.83 -7.45
N SER A 88 11.41 11.84 -7.57
CA SER A 88 10.00 11.74 -7.13
C SER A 88 9.12 10.79 -7.96
N GLY A 89 9.62 10.25 -9.08
CA GLY A 89 8.93 9.21 -9.87
C GLY A 89 7.56 9.60 -10.42
N GLY A 90 7.23 10.89 -10.48
CA GLY A 90 5.90 11.37 -10.87
C GLY A 90 4.80 11.21 -9.81
N PHE A 91 5.10 10.68 -8.61
CA PHE A 91 4.12 10.49 -7.52
C PHE A 91 4.51 11.17 -6.21
N GLY A 92 5.80 11.21 -5.89
CA GLY A 92 6.37 11.82 -4.69
C GLY A 92 6.36 13.34 -4.73
N ALA A 93 6.72 13.98 -3.61
CA ALA A 93 6.73 15.44 -3.50
C ALA A 93 8.06 16.05 -3.95
N GLY A 94 7.99 17.04 -4.84
CA GLY A 94 9.14 17.88 -5.18
C GLY A 94 9.96 17.36 -6.37
N ASP A 95 11.28 17.45 -6.27
CA ASP A 95 12.22 17.08 -7.34
C ASP A 95 13.35 16.14 -6.89
N GLY A 96 13.23 15.53 -5.71
CA GLY A 96 14.35 14.80 -5.09
C GLY A 96 15.36 15.69 -4.35
N ARG A 97 15.28 17.02 -4.50
CA ARG A 97 16.26 17.98 -3.94
C ARG A 97 15.60 19.08 -3.12
N GLY A 98 14.38 18.84 -2.67
CA GLY A 98 13.59 19.78 -1.85
C GLY A 98 13.05 21.00 -2.62
N ARG A 99 13.11 21.04 -3.96
CA ARG A 99 12.42 22.09 -4.73
C ARG A 99 11.03 21.61 -5.13
N GLY A 100 10.08 22.54 -5.17
CA GLY A 100 8.70 22.20 -5.53
C GLY A 100 7.95 21.42 -4.45
N GLU A 101 8.34 21.57 -3.17
CA GLU A 101 7.61 21.03 -2.02
C GLU A 101 6.09 21.28 -2.17
N GLY A 102 5.29 20.22 -2.01
CA GLY A 102 3.84 20.25 -2.19
C GLY A 102 3.33 19.67 -3.53
N ARG A 103 4.20 19.40 -4.51
CA ARG A 103 3.85 18.68 -5.74
C ARG A 103 3.99 17.17 -5.58
N GLY A 104 3.19 16.56 -4.72
CA GLY A 104 3.10 15.11 -4.58
C GLY A 104 1.65 14.65 -4.55
N ILE A 105 1.43 13.35 -4.74
CA ILE A 105 0.11 12.73 -4.71
C ILE A 105 -0.18 12.24 -3.28
N PRO A 106 -0.91 12.97 -2.43
CA PRO A 106 -1.30 12.47 -1.11
C PRO A 106 -2.31 11.32 -1.20
N LYS A 107 -2.44 10.57 -0.11
CA LYS A 107 -3.32 9.38 -0.02
C LYS A 107 -3.08 8.43 -1.20
N SER A 108 -1.81 8.07 -1.38
CA SER A 108 -1.37 7.21 -2.46
C SER A 108 -0.40 6.14 -1.96
N MET A 109 -0.39 5.04 -2.71
CA MET A 109 0.64 4.02 -2.68
C MET A 109 1.24 3.92 -4.08
N ALA A 110 2.57 3.80 -4.15
CA ALA A 110 3.30 3.64 -5.40
C ALA A 110 4.20 2.40 -5.31
N VAL A 111 4.18 1.55 -6.33
CA VAL A 111 5.24 0.56 -6.58
C VAL A 111 6.16 1.19 -7.61
N PHE A 112 7.31 1.69 -7.14
CA PHE A 112 8.27 2.45 -7.93
C PHE A 112 9.40 1.54 -8.41
N PHE A 113 9.60 1.53 -9.72
CA PHE A 113 10.69 0.85 -10.42
C PHE A 113 11.76 1.91 -10.68
N ASP A 114 12.68 2.03 -9.73
CA ASP A 114 13.64 3.13 -9.67
C ASP A 114 14.93 2.73 -10.41
N THR A 115 15.34 3.60 -11.32
CA THR A 115 16.47 3.39 -12.23
C THR A 115 17.65 4.32 -11.95
N HIS A 116 17.58 5.10 -10.86
CA HIS A 116 18.65 6.00 -10.46
C HIS A 116 19.06 5.75 -9.01
N HIS A 117 20.34 5.94 -8.73
CA HIS A 117 20.85 5.86 -7.38
C HIS A 117 20.97 7.30 -6.85
N ASN A 118 20.04 7.73 -5.99
CA ASN A 118 20.14 8.97 -5.20
C ASN A 118 20.71 8.67 -3.81
N PRO A 119 22.02 8.85 -3.56
CA PRO A 119 22.62 8.54 -2.26
C PRO A 119 22.05 9.40 -1.13
N GLU A 120 21.63 10.63 -1.44
CA GLU A 120 20.96 11.56 -0.51
C GLU A 120 19.65 11.00 0.04
N ASP A 121 18.93 10.21 -0.76
CA ASP A 121 17.67 9.57 -0.40
C ASP A 121 17.88 8.16 0.16
N LYS A 122 19.14 7.72 0.28
CA LYS A 122 19.56 6.38 0.72
C LYS A 122 19.03 5.29 -0.19
N ASP A 123 19.10 5.53 -1.48
CA ASP A 123 18.81 4.48 -2.46
C ASP A 123 19.86 3.38 -2.34
N PRO A 124 19.46 2.11 -2.44
CA PRO A 124 20.39 1.00 -2.31
C PRO A 124 21.21 0.78 -3.59
N SER A 125 20.66 1.10 -4.75
CA SER A 125 21.27 0.90 -6.07
C SER A 125 20.60 1.80 -7.11
N ASP A 126 21.03 1.70 -8.37
CA ASP A 126 20.38 2.33 -9.54
C ASP A 126 19.40 1.40 -10.26
N ASN A 127 18.93 0.35 -9.56
CA ASN A 127 18.10 -0.70 -10.11
C ASN A 127 17.38 -1.45 -8.99
N TYR A 128 16.31 -0.86 -8.47
CA TYR A 128 15.57 -1.45 -7.36
C TYR A 128 14.07 -1.17 -7.46
N VAL A 129 13.27 -2.00 -6.79
CA VAL A 129 11.82 -1.81 -6.67
C VAL A 129 11.49 -1.45 -5.23
N VAL A 130 10.68 -0.42 -5.03
CA VAL A 130 10.25 0.03 -3.71
C VAL A 130 8.75 0.30 -3.67
N ILE A 131 8.10 -0.14 -2.60
CA ILE A 131 6.70 0.16 -2.30
C ILE A 131 6.70 1.37 -1.36
N CYS A 132 6.15 2.48 -1.84
CA CYS A 132 6.07 3.74 -1.12
C CYS A 132 4.63 4.08 -0.74
N ASN A 133 4.44 4.79 0.36
CA ASN A 133 3.17 5.47 0.64
C ASN A 133 3.35 6.97 0.88
N SER A 134 2.26 7.69 0.60
CA SER A 134 2.13 9.11 0.86
C SER A 134 0.98 9.36 1.84
N GLY A 135 1.27 10.10 2.90
CA GLY A 135 0.30 10.48 3.91
C GLY A 135 -0.82 11.41 3.39
N PRO A 136 -1.67 11.93 4.30
CA PRO A 136 -2.72 12.86 3.92
C PRO A 136 -2.15 14.18 3.37
N LYS A 137 -3.01 14.94 2.68
CA LYS A 137 -2.66 16.28 2.17
C LYS A 137 -2.09 17.16 3.28
N GLY A 138 -0.98 17.84 3.01
CA GLY A 138 -0.28 18.69 3.97
C GLY A 138 0.69 17.95 4.91
N LYS A 139 0.76 16.61 4.84
CA LYS A 139 1.74 15.77 5.56
C LYS A 139 2.61 14.94 4.61
N LEU A 140 2.80 15.42 3.38
CA LEU A 140 3.75 14.80 2.45
C LEU A 140 5.17 14.99 2.97
N ARG A 141 6.02 13.99 2.76
CA ARG A 141 7.44 14.02 3.14
C ARG A 141 8.30 13.57 1.97
N TRP A 142 9.55 14.03 1.96
CA TRP A 142 10.57 13.58 1.03
C TRP A 142 11.78 13.02 1.82
N PRO A 143 12.31 11.84 1.45
CA PRO A 143 11.70 10.86 0.55
C PRO A 143 10.38 10.29 1.12
N PRO A 144 9.48 9.73 0.28
CA PRO A 144 8.24 9.11 0.75
C PRO A 144 8.53 7.92 1.69
N ALA A 145 7.52 7.49 2.47
CA ALA A 145 7.73 6.33 3.34
C ALA A 145 7.90 5.06 2.50
N ARG A 146 8.99 4.34 2.72
CA ARG A 146 9.25 3.03 2.10
C ARG A 146 8.65 1.94 2.98
N LEU A 147 7.65 1.22 2.48
CA LEU A 147 6.99 0.09 3.14
C LEU A 147 7.74 -1.22 2.94
N GLY A 148 8.51 -1.32 1.86
CA GLY A 148 9.37 -2.44 1.52
C GLY A 148 10.15 -2.13 0.24
N LEU A 149 11.35 -2.71 0.09
CA LEU A 149 12.18 -2.55 -1.10
C LEU A 149 12.94 -3.84 -1.41
N ASN A 150 13.34 -4.01 -2.67
CA ASN A 150 14.29 -5.04 -3.10
C ASN A 150 15.22 -4.44 -4.17
N ASP A 151 16.53 -4.55 -3.94
CA ASP A 151 17.62 -4.11 -4.83
C ASP A 151 18.37 -5.28 -5.50
N ASP A 152 18.05 -6.53 -5.14
CA ASP A 152 18.53 -7.75 -5.79
C ASP A 152 17.51 -8.23 -6.83
N LEU A 153 17.35 -7.44 -7.89
CA LEU A 153 16.43 -7.75 -8.98
C LEU A 153 17.06 -8.78 -9.94
N PRO A 154 16.25 -9.70 -10.49
CA PRO A 154 16.74 -10.69 -11.45
C PRO A 154 17.14 -10.09 -12.81
N VAL A 155 16.81 -8.83 -13.06
CA VAL A 155 17.01 -8.10 -14.32
C VAL A 155 17.47 -6.66 -14.07
N ARG A 156 17.97 -6.02 -15.13
CA ARG A 156 18.26 -4.58 -15.16
C ARG A 156 17.08 -3.85 -15.81
N LEU A 157 16.34 -3.06 -15.03
CA LEU A 157 15.12 -2.36 -15.46
C LEU A 157 15.32 -1.52 -16.73
N LYS A 158 16.50 -0.91 -16.89
CA LYS A 158 16.87 -0.03 -18.01
C LYS A 158 17.81 -0.69 -19.04
N ASP A 159 17.65 -1.98 -19.31
CA ASP A 159 18.47 -2.73 -20.28
C ASP A 159 17.95 -2.66 -21.73
N GLY A 160 16.86 -1.94 -21.98
CA GLY A 160 16.23 -1.81 -23.29
C GLY A 160 15.33 -2.98 -23.68
N GLN A 161 15.20 -4.02 -22.85
CA GLN A 161 14.32 -5.15 -23.08
C GLN A 161 12.91 -4.89 -22.55
N VAL A 162 11.97 -5.72 -23.01
CA VAL A 162 10.60 -5.73 -22.50
C VAL A 162 10.55 -6.61 -21.26
N HIS A 163 10.05 -6.04 -20.16
CA HIS A 163 9.83 -6.74 -18.91
C HIS A 163 8.35 -6.82 -18.57
N THR A 164 7.94 -7.88 -17.87
CA THR A 164 6.58 -8.06 -17.36
C THR A 164 6.57 -7.93 -15.86
N ALA A 165 5.80 -6.99 -15.33
CA ALA A 165 5.56 -6.83 -13.91
C ALA A 165 4.11 -7.20 -13.58
N ARG A 166 3.95 -7.95 -12.49
CA ARG A 166 2.66 -8.32 -11.91
C ARG A 166 2.63 -7.91 -10.45
N ILE A 167 1.56 -7.25 -10.02
CA ILE A 167 1.37 -6.79 -8.64
C ILE A 167 0.05 -7.37 -8.15
N VAL A 168 0.12 -8.11 -7.04
CA VAL A 168 -1.04 -8.75 -6.41
C VAL A 168 -1.20 -8.20 -5.01
N TYR A 169 -2.36 -7.62 -4.73
CA TYR A 169 -2.80 -7.32 -3.38
C TYR A 169 -3.79 -8.40 -2.94
N ASP A 170 -3.33 -9.27 -2.04
CA ASP A 170 -4.17 -10.20 -1.29
C ASP A 170 -4.20 -9.70 0.16
N PRO A 171 -5.24 -8.94 0.57
CA PRO A 171 -5.19 -8.13 1.77
C PRO A 171 -4.75 -8.93 3.01
N PRO A 172 -3.78 -8.41 3.80
CA PRO A 172 -3.16 -7.09 3.71
C PRO A 172 -1.82 -7.08 2.94
N VAL A 173 -1.45 -8.17 2.27
CA VAL A 173 -0.13 -8.35 1.65
C VAL A 173 -0.15 -7.89 0.20
N LEU A 174 0.80 -7.01 -0.14
CA LEU A 174 1.13 -6.65 -1.52
C LEU A 174 2.38 -7.43 -1.94
N SER A 175 2.28 -8.14 -3.07
CA SER A 175 3.38 -8.89 -3.69
C SER A 175 3.68 -8.32 -5.07
N VAL A 176 4.96 -8.14 -5.38
CA VAL A 176 5.46 -7.70 -6.69
C VAL A 176 6.27 -8.83 -7.31
N PHE A 177 5.99 -9.09 -8.59
CA PHE A 177 6.63 -10.10 -9.42
C PHE A 177 7.23 -9.41 -10.65
N LEU A 178 8.41 -9.87 -11.09
CA LEU A 178 9.11 -9.32 -12.25
C LEU A 178 9.71 -10.49 -13.05
N ASP A 179 9.27 -10.62 -14.30
CA ASP A 179 9.65 -11.65 -15.30
C ASP A 179 9.53 -13.13 -14.85
N SER A 180 8.98 -13.38 -13.68
CA SER A 180 8.84 -14.71 -13.09
C SER A 180 7.67 -14.78 -12.11
N ASP A 181 7.28 -16.00 -11.72
CA ASP A 181 6.22 -16.24 -10.74
C ASP A 181 6.70 -16.19 -9.27
N ALA A 182 7.99 -15.99 -9.04
CA ALA A 182 8.52 -15.76 -7.71
C ALA A 182 8.37 -14.27 -7.36
N ALA A 183 7.75 -13.98 -6.21
CA ALA A 183 7.63 -12.59 -5.77
C ALA A 183 9.03 -12.05 -5.41
N ILE A 184 9.41 -10.94 -6.04
CA ILE A 184 10.67 -10.24 -5.76
C ILE A 184 10.55 -9.32 -4.54
N LEU A 185 9.32 -8.95 -4.16
CA LEU A 185 9.07 -8.09 -3.01
C LEU A 185 7.69 -8.40 -2.43
N LYS A 186 7.61 -8.54 -1.10
CA LYS A 186 6.35 -8.64 -0.35
C LYS A 186 6.39 -7.67 0.81
N THR A 187 5.28 -6.96 1.03
CA THR A 187 5.09 -6.18 2.26
C THR A 187 3.62 -6.09 2.61
N VAL A 188 3.33 -5.64 3.82
CA VAL A 188 1.96 -5.35 4.25
C VAL A 188 1.60 -3.91 3.94
N VAL A 189 0.37 -3.69 3.49
CA VAL A 189 -0.15 -2.37 3.13
C VAL A 189 -1.54 -2.21 3.72
N ASP A 190 -1.75 -1.08 4.41
CA ASP A 190 -3.06 -0.70 4.91
C ASP A 190 -3.99 -0.25 3.76
N PRO A 191 -5.10 -0.97 3.51
CA PRO A 191 -6.01 -0.64 2.41
C PRO A 191 -6.69 0.72 2.56
N ALA A 192 -6.79 1.26 3.77
CA ALA A 192 -7.35 2.59 4.01
C ALA A 192 -6.46 3.72 3.46
N LEU A 193 -5.16 3.45 3.24
CA LEU A 193 -4.24 4.45 2.68
C LEU A 193 -4.35 4.60 1.16
N MET A 194 -4.88 3.58 0.48
CA MET A 194 -4.97 3.53 -0.98
C MET A 194 -6.39 3.74 -1.51
N SER A 195 -7.42 3.78 -0.67
CA SER A 195 -8.83 3.80 -1.12
C SER A 195 -9.68 4.90 -0.49
N GLY A 196 -10.74 5.29 -1.21
CA GLY A 196 -11.82 6.09 -0.65
C GLY A 196 -12.74 5.28 0.27
N PRO A 197 -13.74 5.93 0.92
CA PRO A 197 -14.72 5.25 1.76
C PRO A 197 -15.51 4.15 1.04
N ASP A 198 -15.66 4.28 -0.28
CA ASP A 198 -16.27 3.32 -1.20
C ASP A 198 -15.39 2.10 -1.51
N GLY A 199 -14.17 2.03 -0.94
CA GLY A 199 -13.20 0.97 -1.23
C GLY A 199 -12.60 1.05 -2.65
N LYS A 200 -12.86 2.15 -3.36
CA LYS A 200 -12.40 2.39 -4.72
C LYS A 200 -11.32 3.48 -4.79
N ALA A 201 -10.49 3.41 -5.83
CA ALA A 201 -9.38 4.32 -6.03
C ALA A 201 -9.10 4.55 -7.52
N TRP A 202 -8.41 5.64 -7.83
CA TRP A 202 -7.80 5.84 -9.13
C TRP A 202 -6.54 4.99 -9.21
N VAL A 203 -6.38 4.30 -10.33
CA VAL A 203 -5.25 3.42 -10.59
C VAL A 203 -4.60 3.85 -11.90
N GLY A 204 -3.27 3.90 -11.91
CA GLY A 204 -2.54 4.45 -13.03
C GLY A 204 -1.05 4.30 -12.91
N PHE A 205 -0.35 4.97 -13.82
CA PHE A 205 1.10 5.06 -13.82
C PHE A 205 1.56 6.50 -13.74
N THR A 206 2.73 6.69 -13.17
CA THR A 206 3.47 7.95 -13.19
C THR A 206 4.91 7.67 -13.59
N ALA A 207 5.57 8.62 -14.23
CA ALA A 207 7.02 8.54 -14.44
C ALA A 207 7.63 9.94 -14.41
N SER A 208 8.94 9.99 -14.19
CA SER A 208 9.68 11.23 -14.34
C SER A 208 11.12 11.00 -14.74
N THR A 209 11.69 12.07 -15.31
CA THR A 209 13.11 12.20 -15.58
C THR A 209 13.66 13.41 -14.84
N GLY A 210 14.98 13.53 -14.84
CA GLY A 210 15.72 14.57 -14.14
C GLY A 210 16.95 14.97 -14.94
N GLY A 211 18.13 14.84 -14.30
CA GLY A 211 19.41 15.02 -14.99
C GLY A 211 19.78 13.83 -15.89
N GLY A 212 19.30 12.64 -15.55
CA GLY A 212 19.21 11.48 -16.44
C GLY A 212 17.81 11.37 -17.04
N TYR A 213 17.68 10.58 -18.11
CA TYR A 213 16.41 10.39 -18.81
C TYR A 213 16.36 9.05 -19.54
N GLU A 214 15.15 8.57 -19.74
CA GLU A 214 14.80 7.43 -20.60
C GLU A 214 13.32 7.56 -21.02
N ASN A 215 12.93 6.88 -22.10
CA ASN A 215 11.52 6.71 -22.40
C ASN A 215 10.92 5.75 -21.36
N HIS A 216 9.77 6.09 -20.81
CA HIS A 216 9.03 5.20 -19.92
C HIS A 216 7.77 4.71 -20.62
N ASP A 217 7.88 3.56 -21.29
CA ASP A 217 6.82 3.02 -22.14
C ASP A 217 6.11 1.85 -21.45
N ILE A 218 4.78 1.93 -21.36
CA ILE A 218 3.89 0.83 -20.98
C ILE A 218 3.25 0.27 -22.25
N LEU A 219 3.61 -0.98 -22.57
CA LEU A 219 3.26 -1.64 -23.82
C LEU A 219 1.92 -2.39 -23.73
N SER A 220 1.61 -2.93 -22.56
CA SER A 220 0.34 -3.57 -22.27
C SER A 220 0.00 -3.42 -20.79
N TRP A 221 -1.29 -3.41 -20.48
CA TRP A 221 -1.77 -3.27 -19.11
C TRP A 221 -3.12 -3.94 -18.91
N SER A 222 -3.26 -4.67 -17.81
CA SER A 222 -4.53 -5.16 -17.29
C SER A 222 -4.64 -4.89 -15.78
N PHE A 223 -5.86 -4.60 -15.33
CA PHE A 223 -6.19 -4.43 -13.92
C PHE A 223 -7.48 -5.21 -13.61
N ARG A 224 -7.50 -5.90 -12.46
CA ARG A 224 -8.65 -6.65 -11.95
C ARG A 224 -8.80 -6.39 -10.46
N GLY A 225 -9.85 -5.69 -10.07
CA GLY A 225 -10.25 -5.52 -8.68
C GLY A 225 -11.21 -6.63 -8.24
N THR A 226 -11.12 -7.05 -6.98
CA THR A 226 -12.13 -7.89 -6.35
C THR A 226 -13.31 -7.01 -5.94
N GLU A 227 -14.48 -7.21 -6.55
CA GLU A 227 -15.72 -6.61 -6.07
C GLU A 227 -16.32 -7.49 -4.98
N VAL A 228 -16.67 -6.87 -3.85
CA VAL A 228 -17.48 -7.53 -2.83
C VAL A 228 -18.93 -7.14 -3.11
N SER A 229 -19.73 -8.06 -3.66
CA SER A 229 -21.18 -7.84 -3.74
C SER A 229 -21.73 -8.04 -2.32
N SER A 230 -22.15 -6.95 -1.69
CA SER A 230 -22.83 -7.02 -0.40
C SER A 230 -24.33 -7.07 -0.66
N ASP A 231 -24.92 -8.27 -0.66
CA ASP A 231 -26.38 -8.48 -0.46
C ASP A 231 -26.77 -8.35 1.03
N LEU A 232 -25.92 -7.72 1.84
CA LEU A 232 -26.17 -7.45 3.24
C LEU A 232 -26.17 -5.93 3.42
N TYR A 233 -27.34 -5.42 3.79
CA TYR A 233 -27.65 -4.04 4.11
C TYR A 233 -26.49 -3.33 4.78
N ASP A 234 -26.17 -2.16 4.23
CA ASP A 234 -25.46 -1.07 4.88
C ASP A 234 -26.10 -0.79 6.25
N VAL A 235 -25.58 -1.43 7.28
CA VAL A 235 -25.68 -0.90 8.64
C VAL A 235 -24.45 -0.03 8.81
N SER A 236 -24.65 1.25 8.52
CA SER A 236 -23.80 2.33 9.02
C SER A 236 -23.70 2.22 10.54
N SER A 237 -22.73 1.46 11.05
CA SER A 237 -22.32 1.60 12.44
C SER A 237 -21.47 2.87 12.53
N ARG A 238 -22.15 3.99 12.73
CA ARG A 238 -21.55 5.19 13.33
C ARG A 238 -21.16 4.87 14.77
N ILE A 239 -20.06 4.16 14.95
CA ILE A 239 -19.15 4.51 16.04
C ILE A 239 -17.73 4.40 15.50
N SER A 240 -17.27 5.46 14.86
CA SER A 240 -15.84 5.76 14.81
C SER A 240 -15.45 6.14 16.24
N TYR A 241 -15.28 5.13 17.11
CA TYR A 241 -14.43 5.33 18.27
C TYR A 241 -13.10 5.79 17.70
N ALA A 242 -12.60 6.92 18.20
CA ALA A 242 -11.31 7.43 17.78
C ALA A 242 -10.29 6.30 17.95
N LEU A 243 -9.93 5.66 16.82
CA LEU A 243 -8.85 4.69 16.79
C LEU A 243 -7.68 5.39 17.49
N ALA A 244 -7.22 4.79 18.58
CA ALA A 244 -6.05 5.29 19.28
C ALA A 244 -4.94 5.50 18.24
N GLU A 245 -4.18 6.59 18.39
CA GLU A 245 -3.14 6.97 17.44
C GLU A 245 -2.31 5.73 17.05
N CYS A 246 -2.21 5.47 15.74
CA CYS A 246 -1.42 4.36 15.24
C CYS A 246 0.07 4.69 15.45
N ILE A 247 0.88 3.70 15.81
CA ILE A 247 2.32 3.87 15.95
C ILE A 247 2.91 4.33 14.61
N GLU A 248 3.66 5.45 14.65
CA GLU A 248 4.32 5.99 13.47
C GLU A 248 5.37 5.00 12.93
N GLY A 249 5.45 4.90 11.60
CA GLY A 249 6.43 4.03 10.92
C GLY A 249 6.03 2.56 10.83
N LYS A 250 4.87 2.17 11.35
CA LYS A 250 4.25 0.86 11.03
C LYS A 250 3.49 0.96 9.70
N ASN A 251 3.51 -0.13 8.93
CA ASN A 251 2.85 -0.23 7.64
C ASN A 251 1.34 -0.48 7.78
N LEU A 252 0.94 -1.24 8.81
CA LEU A 252 -0.46 -1.37 9.23
C LEU A 252 -0.71 -0.50 10.46
N CYS A 253 -1.87 0.16 10.52
CA CYS A 253 -2.27 0.85 11.74
C CYS A 253 -2.20 -0.11 12.93
N THR A 254 -1.35 0.24 13.88
CA THR A 254 -1.14 -0.52 15.11
C THR A 254 -1.38 0.44 16.26
N PRO A 255 -2.54 0.41 16.94
CA PRO A 255 -2.86 1.39 17.97
C PRO A 255 -1.86 1.31 19.13
N VAL A 256 -1.45 2.45 19.70
CA VAL A 256 -0.43 2.51 20.78
C VAL A 256 -0.88 1.80 22.06
N LYS A 257 -2.20 1.71 22.31
CA LYS A 257 -2.76 1.05 23.50
C LYS A 257 -4.05 0.31 23.14
N ALA A 258 -4.40 -0.69 23.94
CA ALA A 258 -5.71 -1.31 23.84
C ALA A 258 -6.83 -0.35 24.24
N ILE A 259 -8.00 -0.58 23.66
CA ILE A 259 -9.25 0.08 24.04
C ILE A 259 -10.15 -1.02 24.59
N VAL A 260 -10.67 -0.81 25.80
CA VAL A 260 -11.68 -1.67 26.40
C VAL A 260 -12.78 -0.76 26.90
N GLN A 261 -13.96 -0.92 26.33
CA GLN A 261 -15.13 -0.11 26.68
C GLN A 261 -16.28 -1.00 27.08
N GLN A 262 -16.86 -0.77 28.25
CA GLN A 262 -18.11 -1.43 28.62
C GLN A 262 -19.27 -0.80 27.84
N THR A 263 -19.98 -1.60 27.06
CA THR A 263 -21.12 -1.19 26.22
C THR A 263 -22.47 -1.54 26.84
N GLY A 264 -22.49 -2.50 27.77
CA GLY A 264 -23.67 -2.92 28.52
C GLY A 264 -23.32 -3.74 29.76
N PRO A 265 -24.32 -4.21 30.52
CA PRO A 265 -24.09 -5.18 31.59
C PRO A 265 -23.45 -6.44 30.99
N ASN A 266 -22.24 -6.79 31.45
CA ASN A 266 -21.47 -7.93 30.95
C ASN A 266 -21.08 -7.87 29.47
N GLU A 267 -21.15 -6.69 28.85
CA GLU A 267 -20.82 -6.49 27.43
C GLU A 267 -19.71 -5.46 27.28
N PHE A 268 -18.71 -5.79 26.46
CA PHE A 268 -17.52 -4.97 26.23
C PHE A 268 -17.17 -4.93 24.75
N HIS A 269 -16.72 -3.77 24.29
CA HIS A 269 -16.06 -3.59 23.02
C HIS A 269 -14.54 -3.50 23.24
N VAL A 270 -13.77 -4.23 22.44
CA VAL A 270 -12.32 -4.36 22.61
C VAL A 270 -11.59 -4.09 21.30
N VAL A 271 -10.61 -3.19 21.34
CA VAL A 271 -9.57 -3.03 20.31
C VAL A 271 -8.25 -3.53 20.91
N LEU A 272 -7.71 -4.60 20.34
CA LEU A 272 -6.52 -5.30 20.81
C LEU A 272 -5.35 -5.11 19.81
N PRO A 273 -4.36 -4.26 20.11
CA PRO A 273 -3.19 -4.07 19.27
C PRO A 273 -2.27 -5.29 19.25
N ALA A 274 -1.69 -5.60 18.09
CA ALA A 274 -0.87 -6.80 17.93
C ALA A 274 0.48 -6.74 18.67
N HIS A 275 0.94 -5.55 19.03
CA HIS A 275 2.25 -5.33 19.65
C HIS A 275 2.24 -5.43 21.18
N LEU A 276 1.09 -5.70 21.81
CA LEU A 276 0.95 -5.74 23.27
C LEU A 276 0.78 -7.18 23.76
N GLU A 277 1.65 -7.56 24.70
CA GLU A 277 1.53 -8.80 25.46
C GLU A 277 0.35 -8.69 26.44
N TRP A 278 -0.65 -9.57 26.30
CA TRP A 278 -1.89 -9.54 27.09
C TRP A 278 -2.51 -8.13 27.21
N GLY A 279 -2.52 -7.39 26.09
CA GLY A 279 -2.73 -5.95 26.07
C GLY A 279 -4.12 -5.43 26.45
N ALA A 280 -5.15 -6.28 26.45
CA ALA A 280 -6.51 -5.89 26.82
C ALA A 280 -7.04 -6.77 27.95
N GLU A 281 -7.85 -6.21 28.85
CA GLU A 281 -8.40 -6.93 29.99
C GLU A 281 -9.78 -6.39 30.41
N ILE A 282 -10.71 -7.31 30.72
CA ILE A 282 -12.06 -7.01 31.21
C ILE A 282 -12.28 -7.59 32.61
N PRO A 283 -13.14 -6.97 33.44
CA PRO A 283 -13.55 -7.56 34.72
C PRO A 283 -14.41 -8.81 34.49
N ASN A 284 -14.07 -9.91 35.17
CA ASN A 284 -14.82 -11.16 35.17
C ASN A 284 -14.72 -11.84 36.55
N PRO A 285 -15.27 -11.23 37.62
CA PRO A 285 -15.04 -11.66 39.01
C PRO A 285 -15.65 -13.03 39.32
N THR A 286 -16.63 -13.45 38.53
CA THR A 286 -17.36 -14.72 38.71
C THR A 286 -16.89 -15.83 37.79
N GLY A 287 -15.89 -15.57 36.93
CA GLY A 287 -15.35 -16.56 36.00
C GLY A 287 -16.37 -17.00 34.95
N ARG A 288 -17.25 -16.09 34.53
CA ARG A 288 -18.26 -16.30 33.48
C ARG A 288 -17.61 -16.71 32.16
N GLU A 289 -18.36 -17.45 31.38
CA GLU A 289 -17.95 -17.82 30.02
C GLU A 289 -17.82 -16.56 29.16
N VAL A 290 -16.80 -16.52 28.31
CA VAL A 290 -16.44 -15.36 27.49
C VAL A 290 -16.79 -15.68 26.05
N VAL A 291 -17.77 -14.97 25.49
CA VAL A 291 -18.18 -15.12 24.09
C VAL A 291 -17.70 -13.92 23.29
N VAL A 292 -16.87 -14.18 22.26
CA VAL A 292 -16.39 -13.16 21.32
C VAL A 292 -17.32 -13.08 20.11
N LYS A 293 -17.70 -11.87 19.72
CA LYS A 293 -18.59 -11.58 18.59
C LYS A 293 -17.99 -10.53 17.67
N ASP A 294 -18.46 -10.53 16.43
CA ASP A 294 -18.17 -9.48 15.44
C ASP A 294 -16.67 -9.18 15.26
N ALA A 295 -15.84 -10.21 15.46
CA ALA A 295 -14.41 -10.07 15.43
C ALA A 295 -13.91 -9.77 14.02
N ARG A 296 -13.18 -8.66 13.90
CA ARG A 296 -12.60 -8.16 12.65
C ARG A 296 -11.19 -7.62 12.87
N GLY A 297 -10.57 -7.22 11.76
CA GLY A 297 -9.20 -6.73 11.73
C GLY A 297 -8.21 -7.79 11.29
N THR A 298 -6.96 -7.38 11.21
CA THR A 298 -5.86 -8.21 10.73
C THR A 298 -4.64 -7.91 11.57
N ILE A 299 -3.91 -8.96 11.92
CA ILE A 299 -2.58 -8.84 12.52
C ILE A 299 -1.56 -9.51 11.60
N CYS A 300 -0.32 -9.05 11.65
CA CYS A 300 0.80 -9.73 11.04
C CYS A 300 1.88 -9.91 12.09
N LEU A 301 2.28 -11.17 12.29
CA LEU A 301 3.28 -11.55 13.27
C LEU A 301 4.66 -11.55 12.61
N ASP A 302 5.66 -11.08 13.35
CA ASP A 302 7.07 -11.05 12.96
C ASP A 302 7.35 -10.88 11.45
N LEU A 303 7.07 -9.70 10.89
CA LEU A 303 7.22 -9.38 9.45
C LEU A 303 8.63 -9.58 8.85
N LYS A 304 9.62 -10.00 9.65
CA LYS A 304 10.96 -10.42 9.18
C LYS A 304 11.05 -11.93 8.95
N GLY A 305 10.18 -12.70 9.57
CA GLY A 305 9.94 -14.12 9.30
C GLY A 305 8.70 -14.28 8.43
N GLU A 306 8.62 -15.38 7.71
CA GLU A 306 7.54 -15.70 6.77
C GLU A 306 6.17 -15.95 7.44
N GLU A 307 5.94 -15.45 8.66
CA GLU A 307 4.68 -15.67 9.37
C GLU A 307 3.53 -14.89 8.71
N PRO A 308 2.45 -15.59 8.31
CA PRO A 308 1.38 -14.97 7.54
C PRO A 308 0.55 -14.02 8.41
N CYS A 309 0.06 -12.97 7.79
CA CYS A 309 -0.99 -12.15 8.39
C CYS A 309 -2.26 -12.99 8.60
N THR A 310 -2.89 -12.85 9.76
CA THR A 310 -4.08 -13.63 10.12
C THR A 310 -5.22 -12.73 10.57
N GLY A 311 -6.44 -13.12 10.23
CA GLY A 311 -7.66 -12.58 10.82
C GLY A 311 -8.01 -13.24 12.15
N PRO A 312 -8.99 -12.69 12.90
CA PRO A 312 -9.35 -13.17 14.24
C PRO A 312 -10.07 -14.53 14.24
N GLN A 313 -10.48 -15.04 13.08
CA GLN A 313 -11.07 -16.39 12.95
C GLN A 313 -10.00 -17.50 12.87
N GLY A 314 -8.73 -17.16 12.62
CA GLY A 314 -7.61 -18.04 12.90
C GLY A 314 -7.30 -18.02 14.40
N SER A 315 -6.66 -19.06 14.94
CA SER A 315 -6.34 -19.27 16.37
C SER A 315 -5.45 -18.21 17.05
N ALA A 316 -5.41 -16.98 16.53
CA ALA A 316 -4.62 -15.86 17.00
C ALA A 316 -5.20 -15.16 18.24
N LEU A 317 -6.52 -15.15 18.45
CA LEU A 317 -7.08 -14.51 19.64
C LEU A 317 -6.98 -15.43 20.87
N LEU A 318 -6.02 -15.13 21.74
CA LEU A 318 -5.81 -15.84 23.01
C LEU A 318 -6.59 -15.17 24.13
N MET A 319 -7.18 -15.99 25.00
CA MET A 319 -7.96 -15.54 26.16
C MET A 319 -7.51 -16.27 27.42
N ARG A 320 -7.48 -15.56 28.54
CA ARG A 320 -7.14 -16.14 29.85
C ARG A 320 -7.93 -15.48 30.96
N THR A 321 -8.67 -16.28 31.73
CA THR A 321 -9.41 -15.79 32.92
C THR A 321 -8.66 -16.16 34.18
N GLN A 322 -8.16 -15.16 34.92
CA GLN A 322 -7.45 -15.33 36.19
C GLN A 322 -7.77 -14.19 37.16
N LYS A 323 -7.84 -14.50 38.46
CA LYS A 323 -8.00 -13.49 39.53
C LYS A 323 -9.18 -12.52 39.30
N GLY A 324 -10.28 -13.02 38.77
CA GLY A 324 -11.50 -12.23 38.54
C GLY A 324 -11.42 -11.30 37.33
N ARG A 325 -10.52 -11.55 36.39
CA ARG A 325 -10.38 -10.79 35.14
C ARG A 325 -10.14 -11.74 33.96
N THR A 326 -10.53 -11.30 32.77
CA THR A 326 -10.24 -11.98 31.51
C THR A 326 -9.34 -11.08 30.68
N SER A 327 -8.14 -11.56 30.35
CA SER A 327 -7.15 -10.86 29.53
C SER A 327 -7.11 -11.44 28.12
N PHE A 328 -6.76 -10.62 27.13
CA PHE A 328 -6.71 -10.97 25.71
C PHE A 328 -5.33 -10.67 25.11
N SER A 329 -4.86 -11.53 24.22
CA SER A 329 -3.64 -11.31 23.45
C SER A 329 -3.75 -11.91 22.04
N VAL A 330 -2.83 -11.51 21.15
CA VAL A 330 -2.79 -11.97 19.75
C VAL A 330 -1.78 -13.11 19.52
N ASN A 331 -0.88 -13.34 20.49
CA ASN A 331 0.02 -14.47 20.58
C ASN A 331 0.59 -14.56 22.01
N ASP A 332 1.53 -15.47 22.28
CA ASP A 332 2.16 -15.67 23.58
C ASP A 332 3.70 -15.62 23.56
N ARG A 333 4.33 -15.14 22.47
CA ARG A 333 5.78 -15.33 22.24
C ARG A 333 6.53 -14.09 21.79
N THR A 334 6.05 -13.35 20.79
CA THR A 334 6.80 -12.27 20.13
C THR A 334 5.89 -11.10 19.80
N PHE A 335 6.24 -9.89 20.24
CA PHE A 335 5.36 -8.72 20.13
C PHE A 335 5.98 -7.49 19.43
N GLY A 336 7.30 -7.35 19.43
CA GLY A 336 7.97 -6.10 19.00
C GLY A 336 7.77 -5.73 17.52
N ASN A 337 7.66 -6.73 16.64
CA ASN A 337 7.51 -6.51 15.20
C ASN A 337 6.06 -6.63 14.72
N ASN A 338 5.13 -7.05 15.57
CA ASN A 338 3.76 -7.29 15.16
C ASN A 338 3.09 -5.99 14.75
N GLN A 339 2.22 -6.07 13.75
CA GLN A 339 1.45 -4.93 13.27
C GLN A 339 -0.01 -5.30 13.11
N GLY A 340 -0.88 -4.28 13.16
CA GLY A 340 -2.31 -4.43 13.07
C GLY A 340 -2.99 -4.56 14.44
N PHE A 341 -4.27 -4.90 14.41
CA PHE A 341 -5.11 -5.08 15.59
C PHE A 341 -6.31 -5.96 15.28
N PHE A 342 -6.91 -6.50 16.33
CA PHE A 342 -8.27 -7.03 16.27
C PHE A 342 -9.23 -6.09 16.97
N GLU A 343 -10.45 -6.05 16.47
CA GLU A 343 -11.59 -5.36 17.06
C GLU A 343 -12.73 -6.36 17.18
N PHE A 344 -13.33 -6.46 18.36
CA PHE A 344 -14.36 -7.44 18.65
C PHE A 344 -15.20 -7.03 19.85
N ASP A 345 -16.40 -7.61 19.92
CA ASP A 345 -17.28 -7.49 21.08
C ASP A 345 -17.16 -8.73 21.96
N VAL A 346 -17.33 -8.54 23.26
CA VAL A 346 -17.27 -9.59 24.28
C VAL A 346 -18.55 -9.57 25.09
N GLN A 347 -19.16 -10.73 25.27
CA GLN A 347 -20.29 -10.95 26.17
C GLN A 347 -19.91 -11.99 27.24
N LEU A 348 -20.07 -11.64 28.52
CA LEU A 348 -19.90 -12.58 29.63
C LEU A 348 -21.24 -13.23 29.98
N GLN A 349 -21.29 -14.56 29.94
CA GLN A 349 -22.51 -15.34 30.23
C GLN A 349 -22.56 -15.78 31.69
#